data_AF-X0VW60-F1
#
_entry.id   AF-X0VW60-F1
#
_cell.length_a   1.000
_cell.length_b   1.000
_cell.length_c   1.000
_cell.angle_alpha   90.00
_cell.angle_beta   90.00
_cell.angle_gamma   90.00
#
_symmetry.space_group_name_H-M   'P 1'
#
loop_
_entity.id
_entity.type
_entity.pdbx_description
1 polymer ?
#
loop_
_entity_poly.entity_id
_entity_poly.type
_entity_poly.pdbx_seq_one_letter_code
_entity_poly.pdbx_strand_id
1 'polypeptide(L)'
;SPKLKDILGYEPEEVLGKTPFDIMTKEDAERVGAEFASIVESRRPFSIENINIHKDGRLVTLETSGVPILDKNGELQGYRGMDRDITVRKKMEEEMARKEKLALVGTLAGGIAHEIRNPLSVIKTTLDFFKLQLGLLADESLQEYIQIMDQELEGTNQIISDVLDFSRVKTPKKEPVSLENLIKKNLEPIPMEGFELDVQVPADLPEIYADAYQISQVLRNLFANAVQAMTDGGSLKITADVKGEKVVVNVIDTGLWNFTRGS
;
A
#
# COMPACT_ATOMS: atom_id res chain seq x y z
N SER A 1 -10.45 -15.12 35.49
CA SER A 1 -8.98 -15.25 35.53
C SER A 1 -8.37 -13.85 35.51
N PRO A 2 -7.37 -13.52 36.34
CA PRO A 2 -6.73 -12.19 36.34
C PRO A 2 -6.17 -11.79 34.96
N LYS A 3 -5.74 -12.79 34.16
CA LYS A 3 -5.24 -12.58 32.79
C LYS A 3 -6.27 -12.03 31.81
N LEU A 4 -7.56 -12.09 32.13
CA LEU A 4 -8.61 -11.50 31.29
C LEU A 4 -8.39 -9.99 31.13
N LYS A 5 -8.05 -9.30 32.22
CA LYS A 5 -7.78 -7.87 32.22
C LYS A 5 -6.52 -7.55 31.41
N ASP A 6 -5.47 -8.36 31.55
CA ASP A 6 -4.22 -8.16 30.82
C ASP A 6 -4.39 -8.35 29.30
N ILE A 7 -5.23 -9.30 28.89
CA ILE A 7 -5.40 -9.69 27.48
C ILE A 7 -6.49 -8.86 26.79
N LEU A 8 -7.65 -8.69 27.43
CA LEU A 8 -8.86 -8.08 26.83
C LEU A 8 -9.29 -6.76 27.49
N GLY A 9 -8.66 -6.35 28.59
CA GLY A 9 -8.95 -5.08 29.25
C GLY A 9 -10.23 -5.06 30.09
N TYR A 10 -11.02 -6.15 30.11
CA TYR A 10 -12.22 -6.26 30.93
C TYR A 10 -11.89 -6.67 32.36
N GLU A 11 -12.57 -6.07 33.32
CA GLU A 11 -12.60 -6.56 34.69
C GLU A 11 -13.45 -7.86 34.76
N PRO A 12 -13.12 -8.81 35.65
CA PRO A 12 -13.87 -10.05 35.80
C PRO A 12 -15.38 -9.84 35.95
N GLU A 13 -15.79 -8.81 36.69
CA GLU A 13 -17.18 -8.48 36.97
C GLU A 13 -17.95 -8.06 35.71
N GLU A 14 -17.27 -7.48 34.72
CA GLU A 14 -17.88 -7.02 33.46
C GLU A 14 -18.21 -8.16 32.49
N VAL A 15 -17.65 -9.36 32.73
CA VAL A 15 -17.86 -10.55 31.91
C VAL A 15 -18.64 -11.65 32.62
N LEU A 16 -18.87 -11.52 33.94
CA LEU A 16 -19.72 -12.46 34.67
C LEU A 16 -21.13 -12.48 34.08
N GLY A 17 -21.61 -13.68 33.74
CA GLY A 17 -22.92 -13.87 33.11
C GLY A 17 -22.97 -13.65 31.60
N LYS A 18 -21.87 -13.20 30.98
CA LYS A 18 -21.73 -13.17 29.51
C LYS A 18 -21.17 -14.49 28.99
N THR A 19 -21.48 -14.78 27.75
CA THR A 19 -20.86 -15.86 26.99
C THR A 19 -19.55 -15.37 26.35
N PRO A 20 -18.61 -16.26 26.02
CA PRO A 20 -17.42 -15.89 25.25
C PRO A 20 -17.75 -15.25 23.90
N PHE A 21 -18.92 -15.56 23.32
CA PHE A 21 -19.36 -15.01 22.03
C PHE A 21 -19.72 -13.52 22.10
N ASP A 22 -20.09 -13.01 23.28
CA ASP A 22 -20.49 -11.61 23.48
C ASP A 22 -19.31 -10.62 23.36
N ILE A 23 -18.09 -11.13 23.42
CA ILE A 23 -16.84 -10.37 23.31
C ILE A 23 -16.06 -10.71 22.03
N MET A 24 -16.66 -11.50 21.13
CA MET A 24 -16.10 -11.79 19.80
C MET A 24 -16.62 -10.81 18.76
N THR A 25 -15.95 -10.74 17.60
CA THR A 25 -16.60 -10.14 16.43
C THR A 25 -17.80 -10.99 16.03
N LYS A 26 -18.79 -10.38 15.36
CA LYS A 26 -20.00 -11.10 14.93
C LYS A 26 -19.67 -12.32 14.08
N GLU A 27 -18.78 -12.16 13.11
CA GLU A 27 -18.34 -13.22 12.19
C GLU A 27 -17.68 -14.37 12.95
N ASP A 28 -16.87 -14.04 13.95
CA ASP A 28 -16.14 -15.04 14.69
C ASP A 28 -16.99 -15.73 15.75
N ALA A 29 -17.94 -15.02 16.35
CA ALA A 29 -18.97 -15.59 17.21
C ALA A 29 -19.80 -16.64 16.47
N GLU A 30 -20.22 -16.36 15.23
CA GLU A 30 -20.96 -17.30 14.38
C GLU A 30 -20.10 -18.53 14.04
N ARG A 31 -18.86 -18.32 13.59
CA ARG A 31 -17.92 -19.39 13.22
C ARG A 31 -17.59 -20.30 14.41
N VAL A 32 -17.19 -19.70 15.53
CA VAL A 32 -16.81 -20.44 16.73
C VAL A 32 -18.03 -21.09 17.37
N GLY A 33 -19.18 -20.42 17.40
CA GLY A 33 -20.42 -20.98 17.94
C GLY A 33 -20.84 -22.27 17.25
N ALA A 34 -20.72 -22.32 15.91
CA ALA A 34 -21.01 -23.53 15.12
C ALA A 34 -20.06 -24.70 15.48
N GLU A 35 -18.77 -24.42 15.66
CA GLU A 35 -17.80 -25.46 16.05
C GLU A 35 -17.98 -25.90 17.50
N PHE A 36 -18.26 -24.97 18.40
CA PHE A 36 -18.34 -25.18 19.84
C PHE A 36 -19.50 -26.09 20.24
N ALA A 37 -20.63 -26.01 19.53
CA ALA A 37 -21.77 -26.92 19.75
C ALA A 37 -21.34 -28.40 19.64
N SER A 38 -20.59 -28.74 18.60
CA SER A 38 -20.09 -30.11 18.39
C SER A 38 -19.08 -30.55 19.47
N ILE A 39 -18.27 -29.61 19.96
CA ILE A 39 -17.25 -29.85 21.00
C ILE A 39 -17.93 -30.20 22.32
N VAL A 40 -18.96 -29.44 22.70
CA VAL A 40 -19.72 -29.63 23.94
C VAL A 40 -20.50 -30.95 23.88
N GLU A 41 -21.15 -31.26 22.76
CA GLU A 41 -21.90 -32.51 22.58
C GLU A 41 -20.98 -33.74 22.71
N SER A 42 -19.81 -33.70 22.08
CA SER A 42 -18.83 -34.78 22.11
C SER A 42 -17.95 -34.80 23.36
N ARG A 43 -18.10 -33.80 24.26
CA ARG A 43 -17.32 -33.65 25.50
C ARG A 43 -15.81 -33.79 25.26
N ARG A 44 -15.30 -33.26 24.15
CA ARG A 44 -13.89 -33.41 23.77
C ARG A 44 -13.07 -32.17 24.12
N PRO A 45 -11.74 -32.30 24.31
CA PRO A 45 -10.84 -31.17 24.32
C PRO A 45 -10.89 -30.39 23.00
N PHE A 46 -10.60 -29.10 23.06
CA PHE A 46 -10.54 -28.23 21.88
C PHE A 46 -9.35 -27.27 21.92
N SER A 47 -8.96 -26.80 20.74
CA SER A 47 -8.01 -25.71 20.53
C SER A 47 -8.46 -24.98 19.28
N ILE A 48 -8.87 -23.73 19.44
CA ILE A 48 -9.42 -22.90 18.37
C ILE A 48 -8.77 -21.53 18.41
N GLU A 49 -8.63 -20.91 17.24
CA GLU A 49 -8.34 -19.48 17.17
C GLU A 49 -9.65 -18.71 17.20
N ASN A 50 -9.67 -17.55 17.86
CA ASN A 50 -10.81 -16.65 17.89
C ASN A 50 -10.40 -15.18 17.97
N ILE A 51 -11.17 -14.32 17.32
CA ILE A 51 -10.97 -12.87 17.27
C ILE A 51 -11.95 -12.22 18.24
N ASN A 52 -11.38 -11.56 19.25
CA ASN A 52 -12.11 -10.91 20.32
C ASN A 52 -11.94 -9.41 20.23
N ILE A 53 -12.89 -8.70 20.79
CA ILE A 53 -12.91 -7.25 20.89
C ILE A 53 -12.38 -6.91 22.29
N HIS A 54 -11.29 -6.18 22.34
CA HIS A 54 -10.76 -5.62 23.58
C HIS A 54 -11.67 -4.48 24.07
N LYS A 55 -11.60 -4.14 25.36
CA LYS A 55 -12.41 -3.05 25.95
C LYS A 55 -12.23 -1.68 25.28
N ASP A 56 -11.08 -1.41 24.68
CA ASP A 56 -10.79 -0.19 23.92
C ASP A 56 -11.23 -0.24 22.44
N GLY A 57 -11.82 -1.37 22.00
CA GLY A 57 -12.30 -1.59 20.65
C GLY A 57 -11.31 -2.25 19.69
N ARG A 58 -10.03 -2.46 20.07
CA ARG A 58 -9.07 -3.15 19.19
C ARG A 58 -9.35 -4.64 19.11
N LEU A 59 -9.00 -5.26 17.99
CA LEU A 59 -9.11 -6.71 17.82
C LEU A 59 -7.92 -7.43 18.46
N VAL A 60 -8.21 -8.53 19.14
CA VAL A 60 -7.23 -9.42 19.78
C VAL A 60 -7.47 -10.85 19.31
N THR A 61 -6.45 -11.44 18.69
CA THR A 61 -6.51 -12.83 18.26
C THR A 61 -6.02 -13.73 19.39
N LEU A 62 -6.89 -14.62 19.84
CA LEU A 62 -6.61 -15.58 20.89
C LEU A 62 -6.50 -16.99 20.31
N GLU A 63 -5.56 -17.75 20.84
CA GLU A 63 -5.53 -19.21 20.77
C GLU A 63 -6.17 -19.71 22.07
N THR A 64 -7.41 -20.19 21.96
CA THR A 64 -8.22 -20.65 23.09
C THR A 64 -8.27 -22.17 23.09
N SER A 65 -7.80 -22.77 24.19
CA SER A 65 -7.84 -24.22 24.38
C SER A 65 -8.63 -24.58 25.62
N GLY A 66 -9.25 -25.75 25.65
CA GLY A 66 -10.05 -26.19 26.79
C GLY A 66 -10.17 -27.69 26.90
N VAL A 67 -10.16 -28.18 28.15
CA VAL A 67 -10.46 -29.58 28.49
C VAL A 67 -11.75 -29.67 29.29
N PRO A 68 -12.60 -30.69 29.05
CA PRO A 68 -13.84 -30.86 29.78
C PRO A 68 -13.55 -31.22 31.25
N ILE A 69 -14.35 -30.69 32.16
CA ILE A 69 -14.42 -31.13 33.55
C ILE A 69 -15.66 -32.01 33.66
N LEU A 70 -15.45 -33.29 33.95
CA LEU A 70 -16.53 -34.25 34.17
C LEU A 70 -16.66 -34.54 35.67
N ASP A 71 -17.90 -34.75 36.13
CA ASP A 71 -18.14 -35.25 37.48
C ASP A 71 -17.89 -36.77 37.59
N LYS A 72 -18.13 -37.33 38.78
CA LYS A 72 -17.99 -38.77 39.05
C LYS A 72 -18.94 -39.67 38.24
N ASN A 73 -20.01 -39.12 37.69
CA ASN A 73 -21.01 -39.82 36.87
C ASN A 73 -20.74 -39.63 35.36
N GLY A 74 -19.68 -38.88 35.00
CA GLY A 74 -19.34 -38.55 33.62
C GLY A 74 -20.12 -37.38 33.04
N GLU A 75 -20.88 -36.63 33.85
CA GLU A 75 -21.62 -35.45 33.42
C GLU A 75 -20.71 -34.23 33.29
N LEU A 76 -20.92 -33.43 32.23
CA LEU A 76 -20.11 -32.26 31.94
C LEU A 76 -20.45 -31.13 32.92
N GLN A 77 -19.48 -30.74 33.75
CA GLN A 77 -19.58 -29.60 34.68
C GLN A 77 -19.12 -28.29 34.04
N GLY A 78 -18.37 -28.36 32.95
CA GLY A 78 -17.87 -27.21 32.20
C GLY A 78 -16.53 -27.49 31.54
N TYR A 79 -15.84 -26.44 31.14
CA TYR A 79 -14.51 -26.51 30.54
C TYR A 79 -13.50 -25.74 31.37
N ARG A 80 -12.30 -26.29 31.50
CA ARG A 80 -11.13 -25.56 31.97
C ARG A 80 -10.28 -25.19 30.78
N GLY A 81 -10.21 -23.89 30.49
CA GLY A 81 -9.48 -23.37 29.35
C GLY A 81 -8.32 -22.44 29.69
N MET A 82 -7.53 -22.17 28.67
CA MET A 82 -6.47 -21.18 28.66
C MET A 82 -6.53 -20.41 27.34
N ASP A 83 -6.41 -19.09 27.48
CA ASP A 83 -6.29 -18.15 26.36
C ASP A 83 -4.85 -17.67 26.24
N ARG A 84 -4.32 -17.70 25.02
CA ARG A 84 -3.03 -17.09 24.68
C ARG A 84 -3.26 -16.01 23.64
N ASP A 85 -2.81 -14.79 23.92
CA ASP A 85 -2.76 -13.73 22.91
C ASP A 85 -1.71 -14.06 21.85
N ILE A 86 -2.16 -14.22 20.61
CA ILE A 86 -1.33 -14.50 19.44
C ILE A 86 -1.40 -13.38 18.41
N THR A 87 -1.96 -12.21 18.77
CA THR A 87 -2.16 -11.07 17.87
C THR A 87 -0.87 -10.63 17.20
N VAL A 88 0.21 -10.49 17.98
CA VAL A 88 1.52 -10.07 17.46
C VAL A 88 2.10 -11.13 16.51
N ARG A 89 1.98 -12.42 16.88
CA ARG A 89 2.45 -13.54 16.05
C ARG A 89 1.73 -13.55 14.69
N LYS A 90 0.40 -13.45 14.68
CA LYS A 90 -0.40 -13.49 13.45
C LYS A 90 -0.12 -12.30 12.53
N LYS A 91 0.02 -11.10 13.10
CA LYS A 91 0.43 -9.91 12.33
C LYS A 91 1.80 -10.09 11.67
N MET A 92 2.76 -10.69 12.38
CA MET A 92 4.08 -10.98 11.82
C MET A 92 4.02 -12.03 10.72
N GLU A 93 3.25 -13.10 10.91
CA GLU A 93 3.03 -14.14 9.89
C GLU A 93 2.38 -13.57 8.62
N GLU A 94 1.35 -12.74 8.76
CA GLU A 94 0.69 -12.05 7.64
C GLU A 94 1.63 -11.10 6.91
N GLU A 95 2.41 -10.30 7.65
CA GLU A 95 3.38 -9.39 7.06
C GLU A 95 4.49 -10.16 6.31
N MET A 96 4.95 -11.28 6.88
CA MET A 96 5.94 -12.16 6.26
C MET A 96 5.40 -12.80 4.99
N ALA A 97 4.21 -13.40 5.04
CA ALA A 97 3.55 -13.97 3.87
C ALA A 97 3.31 -12.93 2.76
N ARG A 98 2.94 -11.70 3.13
CA ARG A 98 2.80 -10.58 2.19
C ARG A 98 4.15 -10.23 1.53
N LYS A 99 5.23 -10.15 2.30
CA LYS A 99 6.58 -9.87 1.78
C LYS A 99 7.07 -10.98 0.86
N GLU A 100 6.86 -12.24 1.21
CA GLU A 100 7.23 -13.40 0.37
C GLU A 100 6.48 -13.38 -0.96
N LYS A 101 5.17 -13.13 -0.92
CA LYS A 101 4.34 -13.00 -2.14
C LYS A 101 4.84 -11.87 -3.03
N LEU A 102 5.17 -10.71 -2.46
CA LEU A 102 5.72 -9.58 -3.21
C LEU A 102 7.10 -9.89 -3.80
N ALA A 103 7.97 -10.56 -3.06
CA ALA A 103 9.30 -10.97 -3.55
C ALA A 103 9.22 -11.96 -4.71
N LEU A 104 8.30 -12.93 -4.65
CA LEU A 104 8.04 -13.86 -5.76
C LEU A 104 7.54 -13.12 -6.99
N VAL A 105 6.54 -12.24 -6.83
CA VAL A 105 6.04 -11.38 -7.92
C VAL A 105 7.17 -10.55 -8.50
N GLY A 106 8.07 -10.01 -7.69
CA GLY A 106 9.20 -9.21 -8.18
C GLY A 106 10.28 -9.97 -8.93
N THR A 107 10.52 -11.21 -8.53
CA THR A 107 11.47 -12.08 -9.24
C THR A 107 10.91 -12.44 -10.62
N LEU A 108 9.63 -12.82 -10.68
CA LEU A 108 8.94 -13.15 -11.94
C LEU A 108 8.80 -11.92 -12.84
N ALA A 109 8.38 -10.79 -12.28
CA ALA A 109 8.29 -9.52 -12.99
C ALA A 109 9.66 -9.09 -13.52
N GLY A 110 10.73 -9.29 -12.77
CA GLY A 110 12.11 -9.05 -13.19
C GLY A 110 12.48 -9.74 -14.50
N GLY A 111 12.26 -11.06 -14.57
CA GLY A 111 12.53 -11.87 -15.75
C GLY A 111 11.66 -11.48 -16.95
N ILE A 112 10.34 -11.40 -16.74
CA ILE A 112 9.38 -11.03 -17.78
C ILE A 112 9.67 -9.63 -18.33
N ALA A 113 9.94 -8.66 -17.45
CA ALA A 113 10.28 -7.31 -17.86
C ALA A 113 11.53 -7.26 -18.74
N HIS A 114 12.55 -8.05 -18.42
CA HIS A 114 13.74 -8.15 -19.27
C HIS A 114 13.40 -8.75 -20.64
N GLU A 115 12.59 -9.81 -20.68
CA GLU A 115 12.17 -10.44 -21.94
C GLU A 115 11.29 -9.55 -22.80
N ILE A 116 10.44 -8.70 -22.21
CA ILE A 116 9.61 -7.72 -22.94
C ILE A 116 10.44 -6.51 -23.38
N ARG A 117 11.38 -6.03 -22.55
CA ARG A 117 12.23 -4.88 -22.90
C ARG A 117 13.11 -5.17 -24.12
N ASN A 118 13.52 -6.42 -24.32
CA ASN A 118 14.33 -6.83 -25.47
C ASN A 118 13.68 -6.50 -26.83
N PRO A 119 12.49 -7.05 -27.20
CA PRO A 119 11.84 -6.72 -28.46
C PRO A 119 11.45 -5.24 -28.54
N LEU A 120 11.03 -4.60 -27.44
CA LEU A 120 10.73 -3.16 -27.43
C LEU A 120 11.94 -2.31 -27.79
N SER A 121 13.14 -2.68 -27.29
CA SER A 121 14.38 -1.97 -27.61
C SER A 121 14.74 -2.09 -29.10
N VAL A 122 14.49 -3.26 -29.71
CA VAL A 122 14.68 -3.47 -31.16
C VAL A 122 13.69 -2.61 -31.95
N ILE A 123 12.43 -2.56 -31.55
CA ILE A 123 11.40 -1.73 -32.19
C ILE A 123 11.78 -0.25 -32.10
N LYS A 124 12.15 0.25 -30.91
CA LYS A 124 12.60 1.63 -30.71
C LYS A 124 13.81 1.97 -31.56
N THR A 125 14.83 1.11 -31.59
CA THR A 125 16.03 1.31 -32.42
C THR A 125 15.67 1.39 -33.91
N THR A 126 14.76 0.53 -34.37
CA THR A 126 14.30 0.52 -35.76
C THR A 126 13.51 1.80 -36.08
N LEU A 127 12.65 2.24 -35.17
CA LEU A 127 11.89 3.48 -35.28
C LEU A 127 12.82 4.71 -35.32
N ASP A 128 13.84 4.75 -34.45
CA ASP A 128 14.85 5.80 -34.42
C ASP A 128 15.68 5.83 -35.72
N PHE A 129 16.00 4.65 -36.28
CA PHE A 129 16.64 4.56 -37.58
C PHE A 129 15.75 5.12 -38.70
N PHE A 130 14.45 4.79 -38.71
CA PHE A 130 13.52 5.36 -39.69
C PHE A 130 13.37 6.87 -39.53
N LYS A 131 13.31 7.40 -38.31
CA LYS A 131 13.33 8.85 -38.06
C LYS A 131 14.56 9.52 -38.68
N LEU A 132 15.74 8.93 -38.49
CA LEU A 132 17.00 9.44 -39.05
C LEU A 132 17.04 9.37 -40.59
N GLN A 133 16.56 8.28 -41.18
CA GLN A 133 16.58 8.07 -42.63
C GLN A 133 15.54 8.91 -43.36
N LEU A 134 14.35 9.04 -42.77
CA LEU A 134 13.24 9.79 -43.35
C LEU A 134 13.46 11.29 -43.17
N GLY A 135 13.95 11.77 -42.02
CA GLY A 135 14.23 13.19 -41.81
C GLY A 135 13.07 14.10 -42.28
N LEU A 136 13.37 15.06 -43.17
CA LEU A 136 12.39 15.96 -43.80
C LEU A 136 11.60 15.34 -44.98
N LEU A 137 11.89 14.08 -45.35
CA LEU A 137 11.21 13.36 -46.43
C LEU A 137 9.91 12.69 -45.97
N ALA A 138 9.69 12.55 -44.66
CA ALA A 138 8.41 12.12 -44.12
C ALA A 138 7.38 13.25 -44.29
N ASP A 139 6.21 12.91 -44.84
CA ASP A 139 5.06 13.81 -44.79
C ASP A 139 4.53 13.95 -43.35
N GLU A 140 3.68 14.95 -43.13
CA GLU A 140 3.12 15.25 -41.80
C GLU A 140 2.41 14.02 -41.19
N SER A 141 1.70 13.25 -42.02
CA SER A 141 0.98 12.05 -41.56
C SER A 141 1.95 10.96 -41.07
N LEU A 142 3.04 10.70 -41.79
CA LEU A 142 4.04 9.71 -41.39
C LEU A 142 4.79 10.17 -40.14
N GLN A 143 5.07 11.47 -39.99
CA GLN A 143 5.66 12.03 -38.76
C GLN A 143 4.73 11.83 -37.56
N GLU A 144 3.43 12.07 -37.72
CA GLU A 144 2.42 11.85 -36.67
C GLU A 144 2.37 10.37 -36.24
N TYR A 145 2.32 9.43 -37.19
CA TYR A 145 2.34 7.99 -36.86
C TYR A 145 3.62 7.56 -36.14
N ILE A 146 4.78 8.08 -36.56
CA ILE A 146 6.05 7.82 -35.90
C ILE A 146 6.04 8.34 -34.46
N GLN A 147 5.48 9.52 -34.23
CA GLN A 147 5.37 10.12 -32.89
C GLN A 147 4.43 9.31 -31.99
N ILE A 148 3.28 8.86 -32.50
CA ILE A 148 2.36 7.99 -31.76
C ILE A 148 3.05 6.68 -31.36
N MET A 149 3.72 6.01 -32.30
CA MET A 149 4.45 4.76 -31.99
C MET A 149 5.53 4.98 -30.92
N ASP A 150 6.19 6.13 -30.94
CA ASP A 150 7.21 6.47 -29.96
C ASP A 150 6.63 6.65 -28.55
N GLN A 151 5.52 7.38 -28.45
CA GLN A 151 4.81 7.60 -27.20
C GLN A 151 4.29 6.29 -26.59
N GLU A 152 3.77 5.38 -27.42
CA GLU A 152 3.30 4.07 -26.96
C GLU A 152 4.45 3.18 -26.47
N LEU A 153 5.62 3.23 -27.13
CA LEU A 153 6.82 2.52 -26.67
C LEU A 153 7.35 3.06 -25.33
N GLU A 154 7.35 4.38 -25.16
CA GLU A 154 7.73 5.02 -23.90
C GLU A 154 6.76 4.69 -22.78
N GLY A 155 5.45 4.79 -23.04
CA GLY A 155 4.40 4.40 -22.09
C GLY A 155 4.52 2.94 -21.66
N THR A 156 4.77 2.03 -22.61
CA THR A 156 4.97 0.60 -22.31
C THR A 156 6.21 0.37 -21.43
N ASN A 157 7.32 1.04 -21.72
CA ASN A 157 8.53 0.96 -20.89
C ASN A 157 8.31 1.53 -19.48
N GLN A 158 7.48 2.56 -19.34
CA GLN A 158 7.11 3.11 -18.05
C GLN A 158 6.27 2.11 -17.23
N ILE A 159 5.25 1.48 -17.82
CA ILE A 159 4.44 0.44 -17.17
C ILE A 159 5.33 -0.71 -16.66
N ILE A 160 6.25 -1.19 -17.50
CA ILE A 160 7.19 -2.24 -17.10
C ILE A 160 8.04 -1.81 -15.90
N SER A 161 8.48 -0.55 -15.89
CA SER A 161 9.30 0.00 -14.80
C SER A 161 8.48 0.14 -13.51
N ASP A 162 7.23 0.58 -13.59
CA ASP A 162 6.34 0.72 -12.44
C ASP A 162 6.02 -0.64 -11.80
N VAL A 163 5.77 -1.68 -12.61
CA VAL A 163 5.57 -3.05 -12.13
C VAL A 163 6.82 -3.58 -11.40
N LEU A 164 8.01 -3.29 -11.95
CA LEU A 164 9.27 -3.68 -11.31
C LEU A 164 9.51 -2.94 -10.00
N ASP A 165 9.27 -1.62 -9.96
CA ASP A 165 9.48 -0.83 -8.76
C ASP A 165 8.47 -1.17 -7.66
N PHE A 166 7.22 -1.50 -8.00
CA PHE A 166 6.23 -2.01 -7.03
C PHE A 166 6.71 -3.28 -6.32
N SER A 167 7.42 -4.13 -7.06
CA SER A 167 7.83 -5.44 -6.57
C SER A 167 9.16 -5.42 -5.80
N ARG A 168 9.95 -4.36 -5.95
CA ARG A 168 11.28 -4.26 -5.34
C ARG A 168 11.19 -3.60 -3.97
N VAL A 169 11.54 -4.36 -2.93
CA VAL A 169 11.86 -3.79 -1.62
C VAL A 169 13.25 -3.16 -1.70
N LYS A 170 13.36 -1.94 -2.22
CA LYS A 170 14.60 -1.15 -2.11
C LYS A 170 14.69 -0.58 -0.70
N THR A 171 15.76 -0.89 0.03
CA THR A 171 16.05 -0.19 1.29
C THR A 171 16.32 1.29 0.95
N PRO A 172 15.50 2.23 1.44
CA PRO A 172 15.67 3.64 1.09
C PRO A 172 17.01 4.16 1.63
N LYS A 173 17.77 4.83 0.78
CA LYS A 173 19.01 5.50 1.20
C LYS A 173 18.64 6.84 1.81
N LYS A 174 18.31 6.83 3.10
CA LYS A 174 17.93 8.05 3.82
C LYS A 174 19.14 8.92 4.08
N GLU A 175 19.09 10.16 3.62
CA GLU A 175 20.08 11.20 3.88
C GLU A 175 19.35 12.53 4.16
N PRO A 176 20.03 13.55 4.71
CA PRO A 176 19.46 14.88 4.83
C PRO A 176 19.20 15.46 3.43
N VAL A 177 17.98 15.96 3.21
CA VAL A 177 17.49 16.40 1.90
C VAL A 177 16.78 17.74 2.04
N SER A 178 17.20 18.72 1.24
CA SER A 178 16.49 19.98 1.04
C SER A 178 15.29 19.77 0.10
N LEU A 179 14.08 19.89 0.65
CA LEU A 179 12.84 19.82 -0.14
C LEU A 179 12.72 20.94 -1.16
N GLU A 180 13.19 22.14 -0.83
CA GLU A 180 13.21 23.27 -1.77
C GLU A 180 14.00 22.94 -3.03
N ASN A 181 15.23 22.44 -2.86
CA ASN A 181 16.09 22.07 -3.99
C ASN A 181 15.48 20.92 -4.80
N LEU A 182 14.85 19.94 -4.14
CA LEU A 182 14.17 18.84 -4.83
C LEU A 182 12.95 19.31 -5.63
N ILE A 183 12.12 20.19 -5.07
CA ILE A 183 10.96 20.75 -5.76
C ILE A 183 11.43 21.52 -7.00
N LYS A 184 12.38 22.44 -6.85
CA LYS A 184 12.94 23.23 -7.96
C LYS A 184 13.48 22.33 -9.08
N LYS A 185 14.32 21.35 -8.74
CA LYS A 185 14.92 20.42 -9.70
C LYS A 185 13.88 19.61 -10.49
N ASN A 186 12.78 19.20 -9.86
CA ASN A 186 11.74 18.41 -10.52
C ASN A 186 10.73 19.27 -11.28
N LEU A 187 10.71 20.59 -11.07
CA LEU A 187 9.91 21.54 -11.86
C LEU A 187 10.61 21.99 -13.16
N GLU A 188 11.95 22.04 -13.18
CA GLU A 188 12.73 22.45 -14.36
C GLU A 188 12.31 21.79 -15.69
N PRO A 189 11.98 20.48 -15.74
CA PRO A 189 11.61 19.82 -17.00
C PRO A 189 10.18 20.10 -17.47
N ILE A 190 9.36 20.76 -16.66
CA ILE A 190 7.93 20.94 -16.95
C ILE A 190 7.77 22.17 -17.86
N PRO A 191 7.10 22.04 -19.03
CA PRO A 191 6.85 23.16 -19.90
C PRO A 191 6.00 24.21 -19.18
N MET A 192 6.50 25.45 -19.11
CA MET A 192 5.83 26.58 -18.47
C MET A 192 4.72 27.21 -19.35
N GLU A 193 4.49 26.67 -20.54
CA GLU A 193 3.50 27.18 -21.48
C GLU A 193 2.13 26.57 -21.19
N GLY A 194 1.12 27.43 -21.03
CA GLY A 194 -0.29 27.03 -20.91
C GLY A 194 -0.89 27.11 -19.51
N PHE A 195 -0.12 27.29 -18.43
CA PHE A 195 -0.67 27.44 -17.07
C PHE A 195 0.13 28.44 -16.21
N GLU A 196 -0.51 28.99 -15.20
CA GLU A 196 0.13 29.85 -14.20
C GLU A 196 0.81 29.00 -13.11
N LEU A 197 2.09 29.25 -12.83
CA LEU A 197 2.84 28.55 -11.79
C LEU A 197 3.09 29.47 -10.58
N ASP A 198 2.58 29.08 -9.40
CA ASP A 198 2.79 29.77 -8.11
C ASP A 198 3.55 28.85 -7.15
N VAL A 199 4.86 29.12 -6.93
CA VAL A 199 5.71 28.34 -6.02
C VAL A 199 5.99 29.15 -4.76
N GLN A 200 5.39 28.72 -3.64
CA GLN A 200 5.54 29.34 -2.31
C GLN A 200 6.20 28.34 -1.37
N VAL A 201 7.51 28.15 -1.54
CA VAL A 201 8.33 27.26 -0.72
C VAL A 201 9.33 28.12 0.06
N PRO A 202 9.22 28.20 1.40
CA PRO A 202 10.15 28.96 2.22
C PRO A 202 11.58 28.40 2.13
N ALA A 203 12.57 29.29 2.02
CA ALA A 203 13.99 28.93 1.94
C ALA A 203 14.57 28.41 3.26
N ASP A 204 13.86 28.63 4.37
CA ASP A 204 14.23 28.23 5.73
C ASP A 204 13.59 26.91 6.17
N LEU A 205 13.06 26.12 5.23
CA LEU A 205 12.54 24.79 5.53
C LEU A 205 13.64 23.87 6.07
N PRO A 206 13.38 23.14 7.17
CA PRO A 206 14.34 22.18 7.70
C PRO A 206 14.56 21.04 6.69
N GLU A 207 15.78 20.51 6.66
CA GLU A 207 16.06 19.30 5.89
C GLU A 207 15.26 18.11 6.43
N ILE A 208 14.79 17.27 5.51
CA ILE A 208 14.12 16.02 5.87
C ILE A 208 15.10 14.85 5.73
N TYR A 209 14.93 13.82 6.56
CA TYR A 209 15.72 12.60 6.46
C TYR A 209 15.02 11.57 5.59
N ALA A 210 15.30 11.60 4.27
CA ALA A 210 14.56 10.86 3.26
C ALA A 210 15.46 10.36 2.13
N ASP A 211 14.92 9.47 1.29
CA ASP A 211 15.58 9.06 0.06
C ASP A 211 15.24 10.07 -1.06
N ALA A 212 16.25 10.83 -1.48
CA ALA A 212 16.07 11.91 -2.46
C ALA A 212 15.48 11.41 -3.80
N TYR A 213 15.81 10.19 -4.22
CA TYR A 213 15.30 9.61 -5.46
C TYR A 213 13.81 9.28 -5.33
N GLN A 214 13.40 8.67 -4.22
CA GLN A 214 11.99 8.33 -3.98
C GLN A 214 11.11 9.57 -3.85
N ILE A 215 11.57 10.59 -3.12
CA ILE A 215 10.83 11.86 -3.01
C ILE A 215 10.72 12.53 -4.37
N SER A 216 11.79 12.54 -5.17
CA SER A 216 11.74 13.10 -6.53
C SER A 216 10.74 12.36 -7.42
N GLN A 217 10.62 11.03 -7.29
CA GLN A 217 9.63 10.25 -8.03
C GLN A 217 8.20 10.62 -7.65
N VAL A 218 7.91 10.80 -6.35
CA VAL A 218 6.61 11.29 -5.90
C VAL A 218 6.32 12.68 -6.46
N LEU A 219 7.28 13.61 -6.39
CA LEU A 219 7.11 14.97 -6.90
C LEU A 219 6.84 14.98 -8.41
N ARG A 220 7.61 14.23 -9.21
CA ARG A 220 7.38 14.13 -10.66
C ARG A 220 6.00 13.59 -10.98
N ASN A 221 5.54 12.55 -10.27
CA ASN A 221 4.22 11.99 -10.50
C ASN A 221 3.10 12.99 -10.18
N LEU A 222 3.23 13.70 -9.06
CA LEU A 222 2.26 14.74 -8.69
C LEU A 222 2.23 15.88 -9.71
N PHE A 223 3.39 16.37 -10.14
CA PHE A 223 3.46 17.46 -11.09
C PHE A 223 2.98 17.04 -12.49
N ALA A 224 3.35 15.85 -12.95
CA ALA A 224 2.87 15.32 -14.23
C ALA A 224 1.34 15.17 -14.23
N ASN A 225 0.77 14.61 -13.16
CA ASN A 225 -0.68 14.47 -13.03
C ASN A 225 -1.39 15.83 -13.00
N ALA A 226 -0.84 16.81 -12.29
CA ALA A 226 -1.38 18.16 -12.23
C ALA A 226 -1.39 18.82 -13.62
N VAL A 227 -0.29 18.73 -14.36
CA VAL A 227 -0.19 19.29 -15.72
C VAL A 227 -1.15 18.58 -16.68
N GLN A 228 -1.25 17.26 -16.61
CA GLN A 228 -2.19 16.47 -17.43
C GLN A 228 -3.65 16.81 -17.15
N ALA A 229 -4.00 17.21 -15.92
CA ALA A 229 -5.36 17.61 -15.58
C ALA A 229 -5.73 19.00 -16.12
N MET A 230 -4.74 19.81 -16.54
CA MET A 230 -4.89 21.19 -17.00
C MET A 230 -4.65 21.34 -18.51
N THR A 231 -5.30 20.50 -19.33
CA THR A 231 -5.11 20.48 -20.80
C THR A 231 -5.48 21.78 -21.50
N ASP A 232 -6.46 22.54 -20.98
CA ASP A 232 -6.91 23.83 -21.53
C ASP A 232 -6.30 25.03 -20.77
N GLY A 233 -5.28 24.75 -19.95
CA GLY A 233 -4.65 25.69 -19.04
C GLY A 233 -5.25 25.70 -17.63
N GLY A 234 -4.71 26.54 -16.76
CA GLY A 234 -5.06 26.57 -15.34
C GLY A 234 -3.98 27.21 -14.46
N SER A 235 -4.01 26.92 -13.17
CA SER A 235 -2.96 27.32 -12.22
C SER A 235 -2.46 26.13 -11.41
N LEU A 236 -1.14 25.96 -11.34
CA LEU A 236 -0.46 25.03 -10.45
C LEU A 236 0.16 25.80 -9.30
N LYS A 237 -0.32 25.54 -8.08
CA LYS A 237 0.22 26.11 -6.85
C LYS A 237 0.94 25.05 -6.03
N ILE A 238 2.19 25.35 -5.65
CA ILE A 238 3.00 24.48 -4.80
C ILE A 238 3.35 25.24 -3.53
N THR A 239 3.01 24.67 -2.38
CA THR A 239 3.30 25.24 -1.06
C THR A 239 4.01 24.22 -0.19
N ALA A 240 4.84 24.70 0.74
CA ALA A 240 5.45 23.84 1.75
C ALA A 240 5.47 24.53 3.11
N ASP A 241 5.12 23.80 4.17
CA ASP A 241 5.03 24.33 5.53
C ASP A 241 5.35 23.26 6.58
N VAL A 242 5.81 23.69 7.76
CA VAL A 242 6.13 22.81 8.89
C VAL A 242 4.88 22.64 9.76
N LYS A 243 4.39 21.40 9.89
CA LYS A 243 3.26 21.04 10.76
C LYS A 243 3.72 20.04 11.82
N GLY A 244 4.04 20.56 13.00
CA GLY A 244 4.60 19.76 14.10
C GLY A 244 5.97 19.22 13.74
N GLU A 245 6.15 17.89 13.80
CA GLU A 245 7.42 17.22 13.46
C GLU A 245 7.56 16.87 11.97
N LYS A 246 6.66 17.37 11.11
CA LYS A 246 6.62 17.03 9.69
C LYS A 246 6.67 18.26 8.82
N VAL A 247 7.30 18.14 7.66
CA VAL A 247 7.15 19.09 6.55
C VAL A 247 6.02 18.58 5.65
N VAL A 248 5.08 19.46 5.31
CA VAL A 248 3.94 19.16 4.44
C VAL A 248 4.10 19.95 3.15
N VAL A 249 4.15 19.24 2.03
CA VAL A 249 4.14 19.82 0.68
C VAL A 249 2.75 19.65 0.09
N ASN A 250 2.14 20.74 -0.38
CA ASN A 250 0.86 20.68 -1.10
C ASN A 250 1.10 21.05 -2.57
N VAL A 251 0.52 20.23 -3.46
CA VAL A 251 0.46 20.47 -4.90
C VAL A 251 -1.02 20.64 -5.23
N ILE A 252 -1.40 21.81 -5.72
CA ILE A 252 -2.78 22.20 -5.96
C ILE A 252 -2.91 22.61 -7.42
N ASP A 253 -3.74 21.91 -8.17
CA ASP A 253 -4.07 22.24 -9.55
C ASP A 253 -5.53 22.69 -9.66
N THR A 254 -5.87 23.34 -10.78
CA THR A 254 -7.25 23.72 -11.13
C THR A 254 -7.82 22.84 -12.25
N GLY A 255 -7.20 21.70 -12.52
CA GLY A 255 -7.58 20.80 -13.59
C GLY A 255 -8.88 20.05 -13.29
N LEU A 256 -9.55 19.60 -14.35
CA LEU A 256 -10.68 18.69 -14.21
C LEU A 256 -10.15 17.25 -14.15
N TRP A 257 -10.35 16.60 -13.00
CA TRP A 257 -10.04 15.18 -12.84
C TRP A 257 -10.96 14.33 -13.72
N ASN A 258 -10.52 14.00 -14.94
CA ASN A 258 -11.20 13.03 -15.78
C ASN A 258 -10.94 11.61 -15.26
N PHE A 259 -11.86 11.12 -14.43
CA PHE A 259 -11.91 9.74 -13.96
C PHE A 259 -12.39 8.80 -15.09
N THR A 260 -11.71 8.78 -16.24
CA THR A 260 -12.03 7.87 -17.36
C THR A 260 -10.78 7.37 -18.07
N ARG A 261 -9.91 6.63 -17.35
CA ARG A 261 -9.13 5.54 -17.93
C ARG A 261 -8.94 4.45 -16.87
N GLY A 262 -9.88 3.52 -16.85
CA GLY A 262 -9.90 2.39 -15.93
C GLY A 262 -11.09 1.48 -16.19
N SER A 263 -11.00 0.67 -17.23
CA SER A 263 -11.77 -0.57 -17.41
C SER A 263 -10.98 -1.51 -18.29
#